data_AF-A0A1H2YA90-F1
#
_entry.id   AF-A0A1H2YA90-F1
#
_cell.length_a   1.000
_cell.length_b   1.000
_cell.length_c   1.000
_cell.angle_alpha   90.00
_cell.angle_beta   90.00
_cell.angle_gamma   90.00
#
_symmetry.space_group_name_H-M   'P 1'
#
loop_
_entity.id
_entity.type
_entity.pdbx_description
1 polymer ?
#
loop_
_entity_poly.entity_id
_entity_poly.type
_entity_poly.pdbx_seq_one_letter_code
_entity_poly.pdbx_strand_id
1 'polypeptide(L)' 'MTIMLSQLGGKEIINLNNGQRLGIIADTDIIVDKKTGKILTLVVPERKFHIKLLGDNSVIEIPWHTIRKIGNDMIIVEI' A
#
# COMPACT_ATOMS: atom_id res chain seq x y z
N MET A 1 14.54 -0.61 14.43
CA MET A 1 13.16 -0.90 14.85
C MET A 1 12.60 -1.98 13.93
N THR A 2 11.98 -3.02 14.47
CA THR A 2 11.36 -4.11 13.71
C THR A 2 9.84 -4.05 13.91
N ILE A 3 9.08 -4.43 12.90
CA ILE A 3 7.62 -4.47 12.93
C ILE A 3 7.15 -5.83 12.41
N MET A 4 6.11 -6.39 13.01
CA MET A 4 5.49 -7.62 12.48
C MET A 4 4.51 -7.27 11.37
N LEU A 5 4.44 -8.11 10.34
CA LEU A 5 3.48 -7.95 9.25
C LEU A 5 2.02 -7.90 9.76
N SER A 6 1.70 -8.66 10.80
CA SER A 6 0.39 -8.64 11.45
C SER A 6 0.02 -7.26 12.01
N GLN A 7 1.00 -6.43 12.38
CA GLN A 7 0.77 -5.08 12.89
C GLN A 7 0.50 -4.07 11.77
N LEU A 8 0.79 -4.42 10.52
CA LEU A 8 0.43 -3.59 9.36
C LEU A 8 -1.07 -3.68 9.08
N GLY A 9 -1.68 -4.85 9.30
CA GLY A 9 -3.09 -5.09 9.04
C GLY A 9 -4.02 -3.98 9.56
N GLY A 10 -4.99 -3.60 8.74
CA GLY A 10 -5.97 -2.56 9.09
C GLY A 10 -5.52 -1.12 8.81
N LYS A 11 -4.24 -0.86 8.53
CA LYS A 11 -3.75 0.50 8.27
C LYS A 11 -4.15 1.01 6.89
N GLU A 12 -4.51 2.28 6.84
CA GLU A 12 -4.77 3.00 5.58
C GLU A 12 -3.48 3.50 4.95
N ILE A 13 -3.41 3.51 3.62
CA ILE A 13 -2.26 4.04 2.87
C ILE A 13 -2.63 5.42 2.35
N ILE A 14 -1.89 6.44 2.78
CA ILE A 14 -2.19 7.85 2.50
C ILE A 14 -1.00 8.49 1.77
N ASN A 15 -1.25 9.16 0.64
CA ASN A 15 -0.24 9.95 -0.05
C ASN A 15 -0.02 11.28 0.67
N LEU A 16 1.24 11.57 1.00
CA LEU A 16 1.69 12.79 1.66
C LEU A 16 1.45 14.05 0.81
N ASN A 17 1.56 13.95 -0.52
CA ASN A 17 1.54 15.10 -1.43
C ASN A 17 0.14 15.72 -1.56
N ASN A 18 -0.91 14.90 -1.53
CA ASN A 18 -2.28 15.33 -1.79
C ASN A 18 -3.30 14.86 -0.73
N GLY A 19 -2.87 14.13 0.30
CA GLY A 19 -3.73 13.56 1.33
C GLY A 19 -4.67 12.45 0.82
N GLN A 20 -4.48 11.97 -0.41
CA GLN A 20 -5.35 10.96 -1.00
C GLN A 20 -5.16 9.62 -0.31
N ARG A 21 -6.29 8.97 0.02
CA ARG A 21 -6.33 7.59 0.46
C ARG A 21 -6.17 6.66 -0.75
N LEU A 22 -5.08 5.91 -0.77
CA LEU A 22 -4.73 4.98 -1.84
C LEU A 22 -5.35 3.59 -1.63
N GLY A 23 -5.57 3.19 -0.37
CA GLY A 23 -6.19 1.91 -0.03
C GLY A 23 -5.96 1.49 1.41
N ILE A 24 -6.19 0.21 1.70
CA ILE A 24 -5.95 -0.43 3.00
C ILE A 24 -5.00 -1.61 2.79
N ILE A 25 -4.00 -1.76 3.66
CA ILE A 25 -2.95 -2.80 3.47
C ILE A 25 -3.47 -4.23 3.59
N ALA A 26 -4.64 -4.43 4.19
CA ALA A 26 -5.30 -5.73 4.24
C ALA A 26 -5.71 -6.24 2.84
N ASP A 27 -5.90 -5.32 1.88
CA ASP A 27 -6.35 -5.60 0.52
C ASP A 27 -5.19 -5.44 -0.49
N THR A 28 -3.93 -5.47 -0.05
CA THR A 28 -2.74 -5.26 -0.92
C THR A 28 -1.90 -6.50 -1.04
N ASP A 29 -1.35 -6.72 -2.24
CA ASP A 29 -0.28 -7.69 -2.43
C ASP A 29 1.09 -7.09 -2.08
N ILE A 30 2.04 -7.97 -1.76
CA ILE A 30 3.40 -7.57 -1.37
C ILE A 30 4.42 -8.28 -2.26
N ILE A 31 5.24 -7.50 -2.96
CA ILE A 31 6.40 -8.03 -3.67
C ILE A 31 7.57 -8.10 -2.70
N VAL A 32 8.17 -9.29 -2.58
CA VAL A 32 9.30 -9.56 -1.69
C VAL A 32 10.53 -10.03 -2.46
N ASP A 33 11.70 -9.61 -2.01
CA ASP A 33 12.96 -10.18 -2.46
C ASP A 33 13.10 -11.60 -1.93
N LYS A 34 13.18 -12.59 -2.84
CA LYS A 34 13.19 -14.01 -2.49
C LYS A 34 14.41 -14.45 -1.67
N LYS A 35 15.53 -13.73 -1.76
CA LYS A 35 16.79 -14.10 -1.08
C LYS A 35 16.88 -13.52 0.32
N THR A 36 16.41 -12.29 0.49
CA THR A 36 16.56 -11.50 1.72
C THR A 36 15.28 -11.38 2.53
N GLY A 37 14.13 -11.69 1.94
CA GLY A 37 12.80 -11.50 2.55
C GLY A 37 12.38 -10.04 2.70
N LYS A 38 13.15 -9.09 2.14
CA LYS A 38 12.80 -7.67 2.21
C LYS A 38 11.58 -7.37 1.35
N ILE A 39 10.68 -6.54 1.87
CA ILE A 39 9.57 -6.02 1.10
C ILE A 39 10.10 -4.99 0.09
N LEU A 40 9.72 -5.14 -1.17
CA LEU A 40 10.11 -4.27 -2.27
C LEU A 40 9.02 -3.28 -2.63
N THR A 41 7.77 -3.76 -2.74
CA THR A 41 6.64 -2.98 -3.25
C THR A 41 5.33 -3.46 -2.62
N LEU A 42 4.44 -2.52 -2.31
CA LEU A 42 3.02 -2.79 -2.04
C LEU A 42 2.23 -2.57 -3.33
N VAL A 43 1.40 -3.53 -3.71
CA VAL A 43 0.53 -3.45 -4.90
C VAL A 43 -0.89 -3.25 -4.40
N VAL A 44 -1.38 -2.03 -4.53
CA VAL A 44 -2.68 -1.62 -3.98
C VAL A 44 -3.71 -1.56 -5.12
N PRO A 45 -4.82 -2.29 -5.04
CA PRO A 45 -5.87 -2.20 -6.05
C PRO A 45 -6.57 -0.83 -5.99
N GLU A 46 -6.66 -0.13 -7.12
CA GLU A 46 -7.42 1.10 -7.23
C GLU A 46 -8.92 0.79 -7.30
N ARG A 47 -9.63 0.98 -6.19
CA ARG A 47 -11.10 0.91 -6.20
C ARG A 47 -11.69 2.23 -6.70
N LYS A 48 -11.66 2.46 -8.01
CA LYS A 48 -12.42 3.57 -8.59
C LYS A 48 -13.90 3.26 -8.50
N PHE A 49 -14.70 4.22 -8.06
CA PHE A 49 -16.17 4.16 -7.92
C PHE A 49 -16.90 4.08 -9.29
N HIS A 50 -16.31 3.46 -10.30
CA HIS A 50 -16.85 3.40 -11.65
C HIS A 50 -17.60 2.08 -11.89
N ILE A 51 -18.91 2.25 -12.06
CA ILE A 51 -19.86 1.46 -12.84
C ILE A 51 -19.23 0.27 -13.60
N LYS A 52 -19.73 -0.92 -13.26
CA LYS A 52 -19.44 -2.31 -13.70
C LYS A 52 -19.26 -2.60 -15.22
N LEU A 53 -18.87 -1.65 -16.08
CA LEU A 53 -18.88 -1.89 -17.53
C LEU A 53 -17.54 -2.22 -18.18
N LEU A 54 -16.37 -1.92 -17.64
CA LEU A 54 -15.11 -2.28 -18.30
C LEU A 54 -14.02 -2.64 -17.27
N GLY A 55 -13.51 -3.87 -17.40
CA GLY A 55 -12.63 -4.53 -16.45
C GLY A 55 -11.19 -4.05 -16.46
N ASP A 56 -10.96 -2.81 -16.03
CA ASP A 56 -9.63 -2.37 -15.60
C ASP A 56 -9.47 -2.61 -14.10
N ASN A 57 -8.84 -3.73 -13.74
CA ASN A 57 -8.27 -3.93 -12.41
C ASN A 57 -6.98 -3.09 -12.30
N SER A 58 -7.10 -1.76 -12.26
CA SER A 58 -5.92 -0.91 -12.12
C SER A 58 -5.33 -1.04 -10.71
N VAL A 59 -4.00 -1.10 -10.64
CA VAL A 59 -3.23 -1.19 -9.39
C VAL A 59 -2.26 -0.03 -9.31
N ILE A 60 -1.98 0.43 -8.09
CA ILE A 60 -0.89 1.35 -7.81
C ILE A 60 0.23 0.61 -7.10
N GLU A 61 1.43 0.70 -7.68
CA GLU A 61 2.64 0.15 -7.09
C GLU A 61 3.31 1.20 -6.21
N ILE A 62 3.53 0.84 -4.95
CA ILE A 62 4.14 1.71 -3.94
C ILE A 62 5.45 1.06 -3.50
N PRO A 63 6.60 1.51 -4.02
CA PRO A 63 7.89 0.98 -3.59
C PRO A 63 8.12 1.22 -2.10
N TRP A 64 8.66 0.24 -1.39
CA TRP A 64 8.81 0.30 0.07
C TRP A 64 9.65 1.50 0.54
N HIS A 65 10.58 1.98 -0.29
CA HIS A 65 11.42 3.14 0.02
C HIS A 65 10.66 4.48 0.04
N THR A 66 9.44 4.55 -0.49
CA THR A 66 8.61 5.77 -0.46
C THR A 66 7.80 5.91 0.83
N ILE A 67 7.79 4.87 1.68
CA ILE A 67 7.14 4.93 3.00
C ILE A 67 7.90 5.90 3.89
N ARG A 68 7.24 6.98 4.29
CA ARG A 68 7.79 8.00 5.18
C ARG A 68 7.49 7.73 6.65
N LYS A 69 6.32 7.14 6.94
CA LYS A 69 5.90 6.85 8.31
C LYS A 69 4.93 5.68 8.36
N ILE A 70 5.15 4.76 9.29
CA ILE A 70 4.18 3.73 9.68
C ILE A 70 3.67 4.14 11.06
N GLY A 71 2.44 4.64 11.12
CA GLY A 71 1.75 5.00 12.35
C GLY A 71 0.92 3.85 12.92
N ASN A 72 0.09 4.15 13.92
CA ASN A 72 -0.84 3.18 14.49
C ASN A 72 -1.96 2.82 13.51
N ASP A 73 -2.49 3.81 12.78
CA ASP A 73 -3.67 3.63 11.92
C ASP A 73 -3.39 3.83 10.43
N MET A 74 -2.25 4.42 10.08
CA MET A 74 -1.93 4.76 8.68
C MET A 74 -0.47 4.55 8.32
N ILE A 75 -0.22 4.34 7.04
CA ILE A 75 1.07 4.32 6.37
C ILE A 75 1.10 5.53 5.45
N ILE A 76 2.02 6.44 5.71
CA ILE A 76 2.23 7.65 4.91
C ILE A 76 3.29 7.34 3.87
N VAL A 77 2.95 7.59 2.62
CA VAL A 77 3.83 7.38 1.46
C VAL A 77 3.97 8.68 0.68
N GLU A 78 5.10 8.87 0.01
CA GLU A 78 5.32 10.05 -0.84
C GLU A 78 5.59 9.58 -2.28
N ILE A 79 4.57 9.71 -3.12
CA ILE A 79 4.56 9.34 -4.55
C ILE A 79 3.88 10.41 -5.39
#